data_AF-A0A7Y1T328-F1
#
_entry.id   AF-A0A7Y1T328-F1
#
_cell.length_a   1.000
_cell.length_b   1.000
_cell.length_c   1.000
_cell.angle_alpha   90.00
_cell.angle_beta   90.00
_cell.angle_gamma   90.00
#
_symmetry.space_group_name_H-M   'P 1'
#
loop_
_entity.id
_entity.type
_entity.pdbx_description
1 polymer ?
#
loop_
_entity_poly.entity_id
_entity_poly.type
_entity_poly.pdbx_seq_one_letter_code
_entity_poly.pdbx_strand_id
1 'polypeptide(L)'
;TLLTLVQIILGTQVRQYVDEQVKDIGYIKSQWLADPTVSFYVHRTLSLLVLAVNGWLFYRNKTLNLGYTKLNIVLIGIGLEIITGILMYYFDFPFSTQPTHLVLAAILIGVQFYLVLESNQKKINVNRIEFEKS
;
A
#
# COMPACT_ATOMS: atom_id res chain seq x y z
N THR A 1 3.01 -7.56 -1.80
CA THR A 1 4.04 -6.71 -2.43
C THR A 1 3.68 -6.26 -3.83
N LEU A 2 3.49 -7.16 -4.81
CA LEU A 2 3.19 -6.74 -6.20
C LEU A 2 1.93 -5.86 -6.33
N LEU A 3 0.82 -6.22 -5.68
CA LEU A 3 -0.39 -5.39 -5.66
C LEU A 3 -0.12 -3.98 -5.10
N THR A 4 0.69 -3.88 -4.05
CA THR A 4 1.10 -2.61 -3.44
C THR A 4 1.98 -1.79 -4.38
N LEU A 5 2.84 -2.41 -5.19
CA LEU A 5 3.64 -1.69 -6.20
C LEU A 5 2.75 -1.07 -7.28
N VAL A 6 1.78 -1.83 -7.80
CA VAL A 6 0.79 -1.30 -8.76
C VAL A 6 -0.01 -0.16 -8.13
N GLN A 7 -0.41 -0.32 -6.87
CA GLN A 7 -1.11 0.72 -6.10
C GLN A 7 -0.30 2.01 -6.01
N ILE A 8 1.02 1.93 -5.77
CA ILE A 8 1.92 3.10 -5.74
C ILE A 8 2.01 3.75 -7.11
N ILE A 9 2.20 2.98 -8.18
CA ILE A 9 2.27 3.53 -9.55
C ILE A 9 0.99 4.32 -9.87
N LEU A 10 -0.19 3.73 -9.62
CA LEU A 10 -1.46 4.42 -9.81
C LEU A 10 -1.61 5.65 -8.91
N GLY A 11 -1.18 5.57 -7.65
CA GLY A 11 -1.18 6.71 -6.73
C GLY A 11 -0.29 7.86 -7.20
N THR A 12 0.86 7.54 -7.83
CA THR A 12 1.73 8.57 -8.43
C THR A 12 1.09 9.25 -9.63
N GLN A 13 0.31 8.55 -10.45
CA GLN A 13 -0.44 9.15 -11.56
C GLN A 13 -1.52 10.11 -11.07
N VAL A 14 -2.25 9.74 -10.01
CA VAL A 14 -3.25 10.62 -9.37
C VAL A 14 -2.59 11.90 -8.86
N ARG A 15 -1.43 11.77 -8.21
CA ARG A 15 -0.68 12.94 -7.72
C ARG A 15 -0.20 13.83 -8.86
N GLN A 16 0.37 13.26 -9.92
CA GLN A 16 0.80 14.02 -11.09
C GLN A 16 -0.34 14.82 -11.69
N TYR A 17 -1.53 14.20 -11.80
CA TYR A 17 -2.73 14.89 -12.25
C TYR A 17 -3.10 16.08 -11.35
N VAL A 18 -3.12 15.90 -10.03
CA VAL A 18 -3.38 17.01 -9.09
C VAL A 18 -2.32 18.11 -9.20
N ASP A 19 -1.04 17.74 -9.35
CA ASP A 19 0.06 18.70 -9.48
C ASP A 19 -0.04 19.49 -10.81
N GLU A 20 -0.55 18.90 -11.89
CA GLU A 20 -0.87 19.58 -13.15
C GLU A 20 -2.03 20.56 -12.97
N GLN A 21 -3.12 20.14 -12.32
CA GLN A 21 -4.25 21.01 -12.02
C GLN A 21 -3.82 22.23 -11.17
N VAL A 22 -2.95 22.04 -10.18
CA VAL A 22 -2.42 23.14 -9.35
C VAL A 22 -1.65 24.16 -10.21
N LYS A 23 -0.94 23.71 -11.25
CA LYS A 23 -0.19 24.60 -12.16
C LYS A 23 -1.11 25.35 -13.12
N ASP A 24 -2.13 24.68 -13.65
CA ASP A 24 -2.98 25.22 -14.71
C ASP A 24 -4.02 26.21 -14.18
N ILE A 25 -4.70 25.87 -13.07
CA ILE A 25 -5.80 26.66 -12.52
C ILE A 25 -5.49 27.30 -11.15
N GLY A 26 -4.27 27.11 -10.64
CA GLY A 26 -3.84 27.66 -9.36
C GLY A 26 -4.54 27.04 -8.15
N TYR A 27 -4.70 27.80 -7.06
CA TYR A 27 -5.25 27.32 -5.78
C TYR A 27 -6.79 27.25 -5.73
N ILE A 28 -7.43 26.94 -6.85
CA ILE A 28 -8.88 26.63 -6.88
C ILE A 28 -9.08 25.15 -6.53
N LYS A 29 -8.88 24.85 -5.25
CA LYS A 29 -8.86 23.50 -4.67
C LYS A 29 -10.05 22.63 -5.06
N SER A 30 -11.24 23.23 -5.13
CA SER A 30 -12.48 22.53 -5.52
C SER A 30 -12.46 21.96 -6.94
N GLN A 31 -11.55 22.41 -7.80
CA GLN A 31 -11.43 21.97 -9.18
C GLN A 31 -10.30 20.96 -9.43
N TRP A 32 -9.41 20.71 -8.46
CA TRP A 32 -8.29 19.79 -8.62
C TRP A 32 -8.71 18.33 -8.84
N LEU A 33 -9.88 17.94 -8.34
CA LEU A 33 -10.50 16.62 -8.59
C LEU A 33 -11.98 16.74 -8.97
N ALA A 34 -12.38 17.86 -9.60
CA ALA A 34 -13.75 18.00 -10.09
C ALA A 34 -14.08 17.00 -11.23
N ASP A 35 -13.06 16.63 -12.02
CA ASP A 35 -13.12 15.56 -13.02
C ASP A 35 -12.02 14.53 -12.72
N PRO A 36 -12.27 13.54 -11.83
CA PRO A 36 -11.25 12.57 -11.47
C PRO A 36 -10.93 11.63 -12.63
N THR A 37 -9.64 11.38 -12.84
CA THR A 37 -9.18 10.44 -13.86
C THR A 37 -9.58 8.99 -13.53
N VAL A 38 -9.60 8.12 -14.55
CA VAL A 38 -9.82 6.68 -14.36
C VAL A 38 -8.82 6.10 -13.33
N SER A 39 -7.56 6.56 -13.35
CA SER A 39 -6.53 6.14 -12.39
C SER A 39 -6.91 6.44 -10.94
N PHE A 40 -7.64 7.52 -10.66
CA PHE A 40 -8.14 7.83 -9.31
C PHE A 40 -9.12 6.76 -8.81
N TYR A 41 -10.12 6.41 -9.63
CA TYR A 41 -11.12 5.40 -9.28
C TYR A 41 -10.52 4.00 -9.15
N VAL A 42 -9.58 3.66 -10.05
CA VAL A 42 -8.86 2.38 -10.00
C VAL A 42 -7.97 2.32 -8.75
N HIS A 43 -7.20 3.37 -8.45
CA HIS A 43 -6.37 3.45 -7.24
C HIS A 43 -7.20 3.30 -5.95
N ARG A 44 -8.35 3.99 -5.87
CA ARG A 44 -9.24 3.91 -4.71
C ARG A 44 -9.76 2.48 -4.52
N THR A 45 -10.25 1.86 -5.57
CA THR A 45 -10.80 0.49 -5.49
C THR A 45 -9.70 -0.54 -5.21
N LEU A 46 -8.53 -0.39 -5.83
CA LEU A 46 -7.39 -1.27 -5.62
C LEU A 46 -6.84 -1.17 -4.19
N SER A 47 -6.95 -0.01 -3.53
CA SER A 47 -6.58 0.14 -2.11
C SER A 47 -7.36 -0.82 -1.20
N LEU A 48 -8.67 -0.96 -1.45
CA LEU A 48 -9.54 -1.85 -0.69
C LEU A 48 -9.23 -3.31 -1.00
N LEU A 49 -8.89 -3.62 -2.26
CA LEU A 49 -8.45 -4.97 -2.63
C LEU A 49 -7.13 -5.34 -1.95
N VAL A 50 -6.16 -4.41 -1.89
CA VAL A 50 -4.88 -4.60 -1.17
C VAL A 50 -5.16 -4.88 0.31
N LEU A 51 -6.05 -4.12 0.95
CA LEU A 51 -6.45 -4.35 2.34
C LEU A 51 -7.12 -5.72 2.52
N ALA A 52 -8.07 -6.08 1.65
CA ALA A 52 -8.78 -7.35 1.72
C ALA A 52 -7.84 -8.56 1.55
N VAL A 53 -6.93 -8.52 0.58
CA VAL A 53 -5.95 -9.59 0.35
C VAL A 53 -5.01 -9.74 1.55
N ASN A 54 -4.51 -8.64 2.11
CA ASN A 54 -3.65 -8.70 3.30
C ASN A 54 -4.42 -9.12 4.56
N GLY A 55 -5.70 -8.75 4.67
CA GLY A 55 -6.60 -9.22 5.72
C GLY A 55 -6.82 -10.73 5.66
N TRP A 56 -7.02 -11.26 4.45
CA TRP A 56 -7.11 -12.70 4.22
C TRP A 56 -5.80 -13.43 4.54
N LEU A 57 -4.64 -12.88 4.16
CA LEU A 57 -3.33 -13.44 4.54
C LEU A 57 -3.11 -13.44 6.06
N PHE A 58 -3.50 -12.37 6.75
CA PHE A 58 -3.46 -12.30 8.20
C PHE A 58 -4.36 -13.35 8.86
N TYR A 59 -5.58 -13.52 8.36
CA TYR A 59 -6.49 -14.56 8.83
C TYR A 59 -5.87 -15.96 8.65
N ARG A 60 -5.34 -16.26 7.45
CA ARG A 60 -4.65 -17.52 7.18
C ARG A 60 -3.45 -17.75 8.09
N ASN A 61 -2.65 -16.73 8.35
CA ASN A 61 -1.51 -16.79 9.26
C ASN A 61 -1.92 -17.15 10.69
N LYS A 62 -3.08 -16.64 11.15
CA LYS A 62 -3.65 -16.98 12.48
C LYS A 62 -4.23 -18.39 12.50
N THR A 63 -5.06 -18.75 11.52
CA THR A 63 -5.72 -20.07 11.48
C THR A 63 -4.70 -21.22 11.33
N LEU A 64 -3.62 -21.00 10.59
CA LEU A 64 -2.59 -22.01 10.33
C LEU A 64 -1.36 -21.90 11.26
N ASN A 65 -1.37 -20.99 12.24
CA ASN A 65 -0.26 -20.76 13.18
C ASN A 65 1.13 -20.60 12.50
N LEU A 66 1.19 -19.89 11.36
CA LEU A 66 2.42 -19.78 10.55
C LEU A 66 3.50 -18.89 11.19
N GLY A 67 3.15 -18.11 12.22
CA GLY A 67 4.09 -17.32 13.01
C GLY A 67 4.67 -16.09 12.29
N TYR A 68 4.02 -15.58 11.23
CA TYR A 68 4.42 -14.32 10.58
C TYR A 68 3.85 -13.12 11.33
N THR A 69 4.56 -12.67 12.37
CA THR A 69 4.10 -11.56 13.25
C THR A 69 4.05 -10.20 12.55
N LYS A 70 4.89 -9.99 11.52
CA LYS A 70 5.00 -8.71 10.82
C LYS A 70 3.80 -8.43 9.89
N LEU A 71 2.93 -9.41 9.63
CA LEU A 71 1.67 -9.18 8.91
C LEU A 71 0.75 -8.19 9.62
N ASN A 72 0.82 -8.10 10.97
CA ASN A 72 0.06 -7.11 11.74
C ASN A 72 0.49 -5.68 11.37
N ILE A 73 1.80 -5.47 11.27
CA ILE A 73 2.39 -4.17 10.92
C ILE A 73 2.02 -3.81 9.48
N VAL A 74 2.03 -4.78 8.56
CA VAL A 74 1.57 -4.57 7.18
C VAL A 74 0.12 -4.13 7.13
N LEU A 75 -0.78 -4.78 7.88
CA LEU A 75 -2.19 -4.40 7.93
C LEU A 75 -2.41 -2.99 8.47
N ILE A 76 -1.74 -2.65 9.58
CA ILE A 76 -1.79 -1.30 10.16
C ILE A 76 -1.26 -0.27 9.15
N GLY A 77 -0.13 -0.56 8.50
CA GLY A 77 0.46 0.31 7.48
C GLY A 77 -0.48 0.54 6.29
N ILE A 78 -1.14 -0.49 5.77
CA ILE A 78 -2.14 -0.34 4.70
C ILE A 78 -3.32 0.51 5.17
N GLY A 79 -3.78 0.31 6.41
CA GLY A 79 -4.85 1.13 6.98
C GLY A 79 -4.46 2.61 7.06
N LEU A 80 -3.25 2.91 7.54
CA LEU A 80 -2.71 4.27 7.59
C LEU A 80 -2.56 4.88 6.18
N GLU A 81 -2.12 4.10 5.20
CA GLU A 81 -2.03 4.54 3.80
C GLU A 81 -3.41 4.94 3.25
N ILE A 82 -4.43 4.11 3.45
CA ILE A 82 -5.79 4.42 3.01
C ILE A 82 -6.31 5.67 3.71
N ILE A 83 -6.13 5.78 5.04
CA ILE A 83 -6.58 6.94 5.81
C ILE A 83 -5.88 8.21 5.32
N THR A 84 -4.55 8.18 5.16
CA THR A 84 -3.80 9.35 4.68
C THR A 84 -4.20 9.76 3.27
N GLY A 85 -4.44 8.82 2.36
CA GLY A 85 -4.96 9.12 1.03
C GLY A 85 -6.37 9.73 1.05
N ILE A 86 -7.25 9.26 1.94
CA ILE A 86 -8.58 9.86 2.16
C ILE A 86 -8.43 11.28 2.72
N LEU A 87 -7.60 11.48 3.75
CA LEU A 87 -7.37 12.79 4.35
C LEU A 87 -6.80 13.78 3.33
N MET A 88 -5.89 13.35 2.46
CA MET A 88 -5.39 14.19 1.36
C MET A 88 -6.52 14.74 0.50
N TYR A 89 -7.47 13.89 0.13
CA TYR A 89 -8.64 14.30 -0.66
C TYR A 89 -9.52 15.31 0.09
N TYR A 90 -9.84 15.03 1.36
CA TYR A 90 -10.77 15.87 2.13
C TYR A 90 -10.17 17.17 2.67
N PHE A 91 -8.84 17.26 2.80
CA PHE A 91 -8.15 18.46 3.28
C PHE A 91 -7.57 19.33 2.15
N ASP A 92 -8.04 19.14 0.91
CA ASP A 92 -7.59 19.86 -0.27
C ASP A 92 -6.08 19.76 -0.53
N PHE A 93 -5.52 18.54 -0.49
CA PHE A 93 -4.12 18.25 -0.79
C PHE A 93 -3.11 19.22 -0.14
N PRO A 94 -3.05 19.33 1.20
CA PRO A 94 -2.04 20.17 1.84
C PRO A 94 -0.63 19.72 1.45
N PHE A 95 0.28 20.68 1.24
CA PHE A 95 1.63 20.42 0.69
C PHE A 95 2.38 19.25 1.37
N SER A 96 2.27 19.11 2.68
CA SER A 96 2.97 18.06 3.44
C SER A 96 2.34 16.66 3.31
N THR A 97 1.09 16.56 2.90
CA THR A 97 0.35 15.28 2.91
C THR A 97 0.80 14.32 1.81
N GLN A 98 1.06 14.82 0.60
CA GLN A 98 1.58 14.02 -0.51
C GLN A 98 2.93 13.32 -0.20
N PRO A 99 3.99 14.03 0.25
CA PRO A 99 5.26 13.37 0.58
C PRO A 99 5.13 12.45 1.79
N THR A 100 4.28 12.79 2.78
CA THR A 100 4.04 11.94 3.95
C THR A 100 3.43 10.60 3.54
N HIS A 101 2.41 10.60 2.68
CA HIS A 101 1.79 9.40 2.14
C HIS A 101 2.81 8.54 1.36
N LEU A 102 3.66 9.15 0.53
CA LEU A 102 4.68 8.40 -0.22
C LEU A 102 5.74 7.76 0.69
N VAL A 103 6.16 8.44 1.76
CA VAL A 103 7.11 7.90 2.74
C VAL A 103 6.51 6.70 3.46
N LEU A 104 5.25 6.80 3.88
CA LEU A 104 4.52 5.69 4.50
C LEU A 104 4.38 4.50 3.53
N ALA A 105 4.06 4.76 2.25
CA ALA A 105 4.03 3.74 1.19
C ALA A 105 5.39 3.03 1.03
N ALA A 106 6.48 3.78 1.05
CA ALA A 106 7.84 3.25 0.91
C ALA A 106 8.22 2.35 2.10
N ILE A 107 7.90 2.78 3.33
CA ILE A 107 8.10 1.98 4.55
C ILE A 107 7.29 0.69 4.46
N LEU A 108 6.01 0.79 4.06
CA LEU A 108 5.13 -0.36 3.92
C LEU A 108 5.68 -1.38 2.92
N ILE A 109 6.18 -0.95 1.76
CA ILE A 109 6.83 -1.85 0.81
C ILE A 109 8.08 -2.49 1.40
N GLY A 110 8.92 -1.74 2.12
CA GLY A 110 10.10 -2.29 2.80
C GLY A 110 9.73 -3.44 3.75
N VAL A 111 8.70 -3.25 4.57
CA VAL A 111 8.19 -4.30 5.48
C VAL A 111 7.61 -5.49 4.72
N GLN A 112 6.81 -5.24 3.67
CA GLN A 112 6.26 -6.31 2.84
C GLN A 112 7.34 -7.11 2.12
N PHE A 113 8.41 -6.46 1.64
CA PHE A 113 9.54 -7.13 0.99
C PHE A 113 10.34 -7.96 1.98
N TYR A 114 10.62 -7.43 3.17
CA TYR A 114 11.27 -8.17 4.24
C TYR A 114 10.49 -9.45 4.61
N LEU A 115 9.16 -9.38 4.71
CA LEU A 115 8.30 -10.54 4.96
C LEU A 115 8.44 -11.62 3.89
N VAL A 116 8.56 -11.24 2.62
CA VAL A 116 8.80 -12.19 1.53
C VAL A 116 10.14 -12.89 1.71
N LEU A 117 11.22 -12.15 2.01
CA LEU A 117 12.53 -12.74 2.27
C LEU A 117 12.50 -13.71 3.46
N GLU A 118 11.88 -13.31 4.57
CA GLU A 118 11.72 -14.16 5.76
C GLU A 118 10.95 -15.45 5.43
N SER A 119 9.89 -15.36 4.62
CA SER A 119 9.11 -16.53 4.21
C SER A 119 9.91 -17.50 3.33
N ASN A 120 10.76 -16.98 2.44
CA ASN A 120 11.62 -17.79 1.58
C ASN A 120 12.72 -18.48 2.39
N GLN A 121 13.33 -17.80 3.36
CA GLN A 121 14.34 -18.40 4.25
C GLN A 121 13.75 -19.53 5.10
N LYS A 122 12.57 -19.33 5.70
CA LYS A 122 11.88 -20.38 6.46
C LYS A 122 11.62 -21.62 5.59
N LYS A 123 11.16 -21.43 4.35
CA LYS A 123 10.91 -22.53 3.41
C LYS A 123 12.18 -23.33 3.07
N ILE A 124 13.29 -22.64 2.81
CA ILE A 124 14.59 -23.28 2.52
C ILE A 124 15.05 -24.13 3.71
N ASN A 125 14.94 -23.59 4.94
CA ASN A 125 15.36 -24.30 6.14
C ASN A 125 14.52 -25.56 6.40
N VAL A 126 13.20 -25.50 6.18
CA VAL A 126 12.32 -26.69 6.30
C VAL A 126 12.73 -27.78 5.32
N ASN A 127 12.91 -27.43 4.04
CA ASN A 127 13.30 -28.40 3.00
C ASN A 127 14.67 -29.05 3.30
N ARG A 128 15.62 -28.27 3.85
CA ARG A 128 16.93 -28.81 4.25
C ARG A 128 16.80 -29.84 5.38
N ILE A 129 15.98 -29.57 6.39
CA ILE A 129 15.75 -30.50 7.51
C ILE A 129 15.08 -31.78 7.03
N GLU A 130 14.18 -31.72 6.05
CA GLU A 130 13.55 -32.91 5.45
C GLU A 130 14.56 -33.75 4.67
N PHE A 131 15.48 -33.13 3.93
CA PHE A 131 16.56 -33.82 3.22
C PHE A 131 17.58 -34.47 4.17
N GLU A 132 17.96 -33.81 5.28
CA GLU A 132 18.86 -34.38 6.28
C GLU A 132 18.24 -35.58 7.03
N LYS A 133 16.92 -35.79 6.92
CA LYS A 133 16.17 -36.89 7.56
C LYS A 133 15.84 -38.07 6.63
N SER A 134 16.08 -37.95 5.32
CA SER A 134 15.84 -39.00 4.30
C SER A 134 17.10 -39.77 3.98
#